data_AF-A0A971V7J3-F1
#
_entry.id   AF-A0A971V7J3-F1
#
_cell.length_a   1.000
_cell.length_b   1.000
_cell.length_c   1.000
_cell.angle_alpha   90.00
_cell.angle_beta   90.00
_cell.angle_gamma   90.00
#
_symmetry.space_group_name_H-M   'P 1'
#
loop_
_entity.id
_entity.type
_entity.pdbx_description
1 polymer ?
#
loop_
_entity_poly.entity_id
_entity_poly.type
_entity_poly.pdbx_seq_one_letter_code
_entity_poly.pdbx_strand_id
1 'polypeptide(L)'
;MTKLINILIIYRMGKIKRFIITTILFIFGALLILGSIFYKSGDEEGLNGFDLTDNMIGKTVTMAGTISGFDSPNKDHAYIVYHDEDTGDYSLIRCDLPVDIQDSFYDEILDGRTYVAVVHKADSGVQEDVYDVTLDYYDWIEETTDIEISEEEREETWNHISPYYLEVIEMTNESDIPRVALCITGAVFVLFSIVVLIALLMKKSPLRAILITTVVLVIVVGVAVVITFNKLRSFLSIENEGDGLYSMTYYGDLKTDELLEANITSTDELVEFIRSEEFFNAPVEVDESNFGCAAFASATEDGDQLFGRNMDYPDTDTLVIYTDPSDGYASYACADLAVLGVSGDYGLDSDSTVGRLLMLAAPYVCCDGINETGLGIALLELDIPETHQDTDNPDVIFYSMIRVILDSCASVDEAIDLLGQYDMNSALGVTYHLFICDSSGRSVVVEWIENEMYVNEADTCTNSVLTPGEWFDIGADERLGILDDTLEDNNNILTPAQGRDLLEAVSQGDFTEWSCVYNLTDFEFDIYVDGDYENGYSFGR
;
A
#
# COMPACT_ATOMS: atom_id res chain seq x y z
N MET A 1 37.17 -17.23 -21.15
CA MET A 1 38.44 -16.82 -21.79
C MET A 1 38.32 -15.52 -22.59
N THR A 2 37.17 -15.26 -23.22
CA THR A 2 36.87 -14.04 -24.01
C THR A 2 36.82 -12.73 -23.18
N LYS A 3 36.36 -12.79 -21.92
CA LYS A 3 36.37 -11.63 -20.99
C LYS A 3 37.79 -11.15 -20.60
N LEU A 4 38.78 -12.05 -20.52
CA LEU A 4 40.17 -11.68 -20.22
C LEU A 4 40.90 -11.05 -21.42
N ILE A 5 40.48 -11.38 -22.65
CA ILE A 5 41.08 -10.87 -23.89
C ILE A 5 40.75 -9.39 -24.09
N ASN A 6 39.56 -8.93 -23.68
CA ASN A 6 39.17 -7.52 -23.75
C ASN A 6 39.95 -6.61 -22.79
N ILE A 7 40.31 -7.12 -21.60
CA ILE A 7 41.11 -6.41 -20.60
C ILE A 7 42.53 -6.11 -21.12
N LEU A 8 43.12 -7.05 -21.87
CA LEU A 8 44.45 -6.91 -22.48
C LEU A 8 44.49 -5.95 -23.67
N ILE A 9 43.37 -5.79 -24.39
CA ILE A 9 43.27 -4.86 -25.53
C ILE A 9 43.24 -3.41 -25.05
N ILE A 10 42.46 -3.10 -24.01
CA ILE A 10 42.38 -1.75 -23.42
C ILE A 10 43.75 -1.28 -22.89
N TYR A 11 44.52 -2.20 -22.29
CA TYR A 11 45.85 -1.89 -21.75
C TYR A 11 46.94 -1.66 -22.81
N ARG A 12 46.69 -1.99 -24.09
CA ARG A 12 47.61 -1.75 -25.23
C ARG A 12 47.28 -0.49 -26.05
N MET A 13 46.16 0.19 -25.78
CA MET A 13 45.72 1.35 -26.56
C MET A 13 46.45 2.65 -26.17
N GLY A 14 46.55 3.61 -27.10
CA GLY A 14 47.13 4.94 -26.84
C GLY A 14 46.32 5.75 -25.81
N LYS A 15 47.00 6.64 -25.08
CA LYS A 15 46.46 7.35 -23.91
C LYS A 15 45.11 8.06 -24.15
N ILE A 16 44.97 8.67 -25.32
CA ILE A 16 43.75 9.37 -25.75
C ILE A 16 42.59 8.38 -25.93
N LYS A 17 42.85 7.20 -26.50
CA LYS A 17 41.83 6.18 -26.71
C LYS A 17 41.30 5.59 -25.39
N ARG A 18 42.15 5.45 -24.36
CA ARG A 18 41.72 4.99 -23.03
C ARG A 18 40.82 6.01 -22.35
N PHE A 19 41.19 7.29 -22.40
CA PHE A 19 40.39 8.37 -21.83
C PHE A 19 39.01 8.46 -22.50
N ILE A 20 38.96 8.36 -23.83
CA ILE A 20 37.71 8.35 -24.60
C ILE A 20 36.84 7.16 -24.20
N ILE A 21 37.39 5.95 -24.14
CA ILE A 21 36.63 4.73 -23.76
C ILE A 21 36.08 4.84 -22.34
N THR A 22 36.87 5.32 -21.38
CA THR A 22 36.41 5.46 -20.00
C THR A 22 35.35 6.54 -19.83
N THR A 23 35.45 7.64 -20.58
CA THR A 23 34.41 8.68 -20.59
C THR A 23 33.11 8.15 -21.20
N ILE A 24 33.20 7.34 -22.26
CA ILE A 24 32.05 6.66 -22.86
C ILE A 24 31.41 5.69 -21.85
N LEU A 25 32.20 4.92 -21.10
CA LEU A 25 31.69 4.00 -20.06
C LEU A 25 31.05 4.74 -18.88
N PHE A 26 31.58 5.91 -18.50
CA PHE A 26 30.98 6.76 -17.47
C PHE A 26 29.63 7.30 -17.93
N ILE A 27 29.58 7.87 -19.14
CA ILE A 27 28.34 8.38 -19.74
C ILE A 27 27.34 7.24 -19.91
N PHE A 28 27.78 6.06 -20.34
CA PHE A 28 26.93 4.87 -20.45
C PHE A 28 26.36 4.45 -19.10
N GLY A 29 27.19 4.33 -18.05
CA GLY A 29 26.71 4.01 -16.70
C GLY A 29 25.73 5.06 -16.15
N ALA A 30 26.01 6.35 -16.35
CA ALA A 30 25.11 7.42 -15.97
C ALA A 30 23.80 7.40 -16.76
N LEU A 31 23.84 7.07 -18.05
CA LEU A 31 22.64 6.88 -18.88
C LEU A 31 21.86 5.61 -18.52
N LEU A 32 22.49 4.58 -17.95
CA LEU A 32 21.77 3.41 -17.41
C LEU A 32 21.06 3.73 -16.10
N ILE A 33 21.66 4.57 -15.24
CA ILE A 33 21.03 5.07 -14.00
C ILE A 33 19.90 6.04 -14.32
N LEU A 34 20.13 7.01 -15.21
CA LEU A 34 19.07 7.88 -15.71
C LEU A 34 18.01 7.07 -16.46
N GLY A 35 18.45 6.09 -17.25
CA GLY A 35 17.59 5.16 -17.95
C GLY A 35 16.75 4.30 -17.03
N SER A 36 17.20 3.94 -15.83
CA SER A 36 16.39 3.22 -14.83
C SER A 36 15.39 4.14 -14.13
N ILE A 37 15.76 5.41 -13.89
CA ILE A 37 14.87 6.44 -13.32
C ILE A 37 13.74 6.80 -14.31
N PHE A 38 14.06 6.88 -15.60
CA PHE A 38 13.11 7.17 -16.68
C PHE A 38 12.69 5.92 -17.45
N TYR A 39 12.95 4.71 -16.91
CA TYR A 39 12.50 3.46 -17.53
C TYR A 39 10.99 3.42 -17.35
N LYS A 40 10.23 3.96 -18.30
CA LYS A 40 8.91 3.42 -18.56
C LYS A 40 9.14 2.04 -19.16
N SER A 41 8.49 1.01 -18.64
CA SER A 41 8.23 -0.16 -19.48
C SER A 41 7.70 0.44 -20.78
N GLY A 42 8.42 0.19 -21.88
CA GLY A 42 7.77 0.44 -23.16
C GLY A 42 6.53 -0.45 -23.17
N ASP A 43 5.52 -0.07 -23.94
CA ASP A 43 4.57 -1.02 -24.48
C ASP A 43 5.37 -2.07 -25.28
N GLU A 44 6.06 -2.99 -24.60
CA GLU A 44 6.49 -4.23 -25.21
C GLU A 44 5.18 -4.95 -25.44
N GLU A 45 4.73 -4.95 -26.70
CA GLU A 45 3.63 -5.78 -27.18
C GLU A 45 3.78 -7.16 -26.57
N GLY A 46 3.02 -7.41 -25.49
CA GLY A 46 2.90 -8.71 -24.87
C GLY A 46 2.52 -9.70 -25.97
N LEU A 47 3.05 -10.91 -25.88
CA LEU A 47 2.69 -11.99 -26.80
C LEU A 47 1.17 -12.10 -26.88
N ASN A 48 0.61 -11.76 -28.05
CA ASN A 48 -0.81 -11.92 -28.34
C ASN A 48 -1.15 -13.43 -28.22
N GLY A 49 -2.19 -13.76 -27.44
CA GLY A 49 -2.60 -15.15 -27.15
C GLY A 49 -2.87 -16.00 -28.39
N PHE A 50 -3.04 -15.41 -29.57
CA PHE A 50 -3.21 -16.09 -30.85
C PHE A 50 -1.94 -16.61 -31.54
N ASP A 51 -0.74 -16.32 -31.03
CA ASP A 51 0.51 -16.89 -31.58
C ASP A 51 0.82 -18.30 -31.05
N LEU A 52 -0.02 -18.83 -30.15
CA LEU A 52 0.12 -20.20 -29.65
C LEU A 52 -0.12 -21.21 -30.78
N THR A 53 0.92 -21.99 -31.07
CA THR A 53 0.89 -23.02 -32.10
C THR A 53 1.40 -24.34 -31.53
N ASP A 54 1.11 -25.45 -32.20
CA ASP A 54 1.61 -26.77 -31.80
C ASP A 54 3.15 -26.82 -31.64
N ASN A 55 3.88 -25.88 -32.27
CA ASN A 55 5.34 -25.79 -32.13
C ASN A 55 5.80 -25.23 -30.77
N MET A 56 4.89 -24.62 -30.01
CA MET A 56 5.14 -23.99 -28.72
C MET A 56 4.84 -24.91 -27.54
N ILE A 57 4.20 -26.06 -27.77
CA ILE A 57 3.89 -27.03 -26.72
C ILE A 57 5.17 -27.43 -25.97
N GLY A 58 5.15 -27.32 -24.64
CA GLY A 58 6.27 -27.59 -23.74
C GLY A 58 7.37 -26.53 -23.73
N LYS A 59 7.17 -25.38 -24.40
CA LYS A 59 8.04 -24.21 -24.29
C LYS A 59 7.47 -23.22 -23.31
N THR A 60 8.39 -22.47 -22.71
CA THR A 60 8.06 -21.30 -21.90
C THR A 60 7.78 -20.10 -22.80
N VAL A 61 6.68 -19.40 -22.53
CA VAL A 61 6.28 -18.13 -23.12
C VAL A 61 6.21 -17.07 -22.02
N THR A 62 6.41 -15.82 -22.42
CA THR A 62 6.29 -14.66 -21.54
C THR A 62 5.19 -13.77 -22.10
N MET A 63 4.22 -13.39 -21.26
CA MET A 63 3.12 -12.51 -21.66
C MET A 63 2.96 -11.38 -20.65
N ALA A 64 2.68 -10.19 -21.18
CA ALA A 64 2.14 -9.07 -20.44
C ALA A 64 0.66 -8.99 -20.80
N GLY A 65 -0.22 -8.89 -19.81
CA GLY A 65 -1.65 -8.84 -20.07
C GLY A 65 -2.48 -8.70 -18.81
N THR A 66 -3.66 -8.11 -18.98
CA THR A 66 -4.73 -8.07 -17.99
C THR A 66 -5.30 -9.47 -17.82
N ILE A 67 -5.48 -9.90 -16.58
CA ILE A 67 -6.28 -11.09 -16.28
C ILE A 67 -7.63 -10.58 -15.80
N SER A 68 -8.68 -10.80 -16.59
CA SER A 68 -10.04 -10.83 -16.06
C SER A 68 -10.37 -12.29 -15.77
N GLY A 69 -10.73 -12.61 -14.53
CA GLY A 69 -10.97 -14.00 -14.13
C GLY A 69 -11.14 -14.21 -12.63
N PHE A 70 -11.59 -15.42 -12.32
CA PHE A 70 -12.29 -15.85 -11.10
C PHE A 70 -11.42 -16.08 -9.84
N ASP A 71 -10.26 -15.44 -9.75
CA ASP A 71 -9.32 -15.47 -8.60
C ASP A 71 -8.04 -14.72 -8.99
N SER A 72 -7.32 -14.17 -8.00
CA SER A 72 -5.97 -13.64 -8.23
C SER A 72 -5.05 -14.74 -8.80
N PRO A 73 -4.27 -14.46 -9.86
CA PRO A 73 -3.45 -15.46 -10.53
C PRO A 73 -2.45 -16.11 -9.57
N ASN A 74 -2.48 -17.44 -9.47
CA ASN A 74 -1.55 -18.20 -8.66
C ASN A 74 -0.69 -19.10 -9.56
N LYS A 75 0.63 -19.04 -9.31
CA LYS A 75 1.71 -19.69 -10.07
C LYS A 75 1.66 -21.22 -10.12
N ASP A 76 0.71 -21.85 -9.44
CA ASP A 76 0.55 -23.31 -9.39
C ASP A 76 -0.66 -23.81 -10.22
N HIS A 77 -1.33 -22.93 -10.99
CA HIS A 77 -2.53 -23.26 -11.76
C HIS A 77 -2.37 -23.20 -13.28
N ALA A 78 -3.30 -23.88 -13.95
CA ALA A 78 -3.44 -23.88 -15.40
C ALA A 78 -4.58 -22.94 -15.82
N TYR A 79 -4.32 -22.11 -16.82
CA TYR A 79 -5.27 -21.13 -17.34
C TYR A 79 -5.49 -21.32 -18.83
N ILE A 80 -6.74 -21.28 -19.29
CA ILE A 80 -7.10 -21.25 -20.70
C ILE A 80 -7.36 -19.80 -21.12
N VAL A 81 -6.93 -19.46 -22.32
CA VAL A 81 -7.17 -18.13 -22.89
C VAL A 81 -8.56 -18.10 -23.50
N TYR A 82 -9.39 -17.18 -23.03
CA TYR A 82 -10.64 -16.75 -23.65
C TYR A 82 -10.40 -15.43 -24.38
N HIS A 83 -11.00 -15.25 -25.56
CA HIS A 83 -10.84 -14.03 -26.35
C HIS A 83 -12.20 -13.45 -26.70
N ASP A 84 -12.41 -12.20 -26.34
CA ASP A 84 -13.57 -11.43 -26.76
C ASP A 84 -13.26 -10.75 -28.11
N GLU A 85 -13.98 -11.14 -29.17
CA GLU A 85 -13.78 -10.58 -30.51
C GLU A 85 -14.28 -9.13 -30.65
N ASP A 86 -15.19 -8.68 -29.77
CA ASP A 86 -15.79 -7.34 -29.83
C ASP A 86 -14.90 -6.29 -29.15
N THR A 87 -14.29 -6.65 -28.02
CA THR A 87 -13.33 -5.77 -27.31
C THR A 87 -11.89 -5.96 -27.79
N GLY A 88 -11.55 -7.15 -28.29
CA GLY A 88 -10.18 -7.54 -28.62
C GLY A 88 -9.34 -7.92 -27.40
N ASP A 89 -9.97 -8.04 -26.23
CA ASP A 89 -9.35 -8.35 -24.96
C ASP A 89 -9.27 -9.87 -24.72
N TYR A 90 -8.41 -10.25 -23.78
CA TYR A 90 -8.14 -11.64 -23.42
C TYR A 90 -8.40 -11.86 -21.94
N SER A 91 -8.95 -13.02 -21.61
CA SER A 91 -9.22 -13.42 -20.23
C SER A 91 -8.54 -14.77 -19.98
N LEU A 92 -7.98 -14.94 -18.78
CA LEU A 92 -7.39 -16.21 -18.37
C LEU A 92 -8.34 -16.92 -17.42
N ILE A 93 -8.98 -17.98 -17.90
CA ILE A 93 -9.92 -18.78 -17.11
C ILE A 93 -9.17 -19.95 -16.50
N ARG A 94 -9.29 -20.14 -15.19
CA ARG A 94 -8.60 -21.21 -14.46
C ARG A 94 -9.25 -22.57 -14.73
N CYS A 95 -8.44 -23.57 -15.08
CA CYS A 95 -8.90 -24.89 -15.55
C CYS A 95 -9.13 -25.93 -14.43
N ASP A 96 -8.72 -25.67 -13.19
CA ASP A 96 -8.74 -26.65 -12.08
C ASP A 96 -9.79 -26.40 -10.99
N LEU A 97 -10.77 -25.51 -11.24
CA LEU A 97 -11.81 -25.16 -10.27
C LEU A 97 -12.88 -26.25 -10.13
N PRO A 98 -13.30 -26.62 -8.90
CA PRO A 98 -14.56 -27.32 -8.66
C PRO A 98 -15.75 -26.37 -8.91
N VAL A 99 -16.83 -26.88 -9.50
CA VAL A 99 -18.05 -26.15 -9.89
C VAL A 99 -18.85 -25.63 -8.67
N ASP A 100 -18.36 -24.59 -8.00
CA ASP A 100 -19.16 -23.73 -7.13
C ASP A 100 -18.76 -22.28 -7.39
N ILE A 101 -19.49 -21.64 -8.31
CA ILE A 101 -19.16 -20.35 -8.96
C ILE A 101 -19.53 -19.14 -8.07
N GLN A 102 -20.16 -19.37 -6.92
CA GLN A 102 -20.80 -18.32 -6.11
C GLN A 102 -19.83 -17.36 -5.39
N ASP A 103 -18.59 -17.78 -5.10
CA ASP A 103 -17.68 -17.02 -4.22
C ASP A 103 -16.48 -16.38 -4.96
N SER A 104 -16.39 -16.54 -6.29
CA SER A 104 -15.13 -16.33 -7.05
C SER A 104 -15.19 -15.22 -8.10
N PHE A 105 -16.31 -14.52 -8.25
CA PHE A 105 -16.46 -13.46 -9.24
C PHE A 105 -16.01 -12.10 -8.70
N TYR A 106 -14.76 -11.73 -8.98
CA TYR A 106 -14.26 -10.38 -8.80
C TYR A 106 -13.66 -9.90 -10.13
N ASP A 107 -14.09 -8.72 -10.61
CA ASP A 107 -13.44 -8.02 -11.72
C ASP A 107 -12.17 -7.33 -11.20
N GLU A 108 -11.13 -8.10 -10.88
CA GLU A 108 -9.84 -7.52 -10.51
C GLU A 108 -9.03 -7.24 -11.79
N ILE A 109 -9.01 -5.97 -12.22
CA ILE A 109 -8.17 -5.52 -13.33
C ILE A 109 -6.71 -5.49 -12.84
N LEU A 110 -6.01 -6.63 -12.94
CA LEU A 110 -4.59 -6.70 -12.58
C LEU A 110 -3.73 -6.18 -13.73
N ASP A 111 -3.52 -4.87 -13.78
CA ASP A 111 -2.63 -4.21 -14.75
C ASP A 111 -1.14 -4.42 -14.38
N GLY A 112 -0.24 -4.48 -15.37
CA GLY A 112 1.22 -4.39 -15.14
C GLY A 112 2.01 -5.64 -14.67
N ARG A 113 1.46 -6.86 -14.74
CA ARG A 113 2.20 -8.11 -14.41
C ARG A 113 2.71 -8.85 -15.65
N THR A 114 3.89 -9.45 -15.52
CA THR A 114 4.46 -10.37 -16.53
C THR A 114 4.35 -11.81 -16.07
N TYR A 115 3.74 -12.66 -16.90
CA TYR A 115 3.55 -14.08 -16.64
C TYR A 115 4.53 -14.90 -17.48
N VAL A 116 5.20 -15.85 -16.84
CA VAL A 116 6.01 -16.87 -17.50
C VAL A 116 5.24 -18.18 -17.39
N ALA A 117 4.81 -18.72 -18.53
CA ALA A 117 3.99 -19.91 -18.57
C ALA A 117 4.55 -20.96 -19.53
N VAL A 118 4.28 -22.23 -19.24
CA VAL A 118 4.52 -23.35 -20.17
C VAL A 118 3.25 -23.56 -20.99
N VAL A 119 3.38 -23.76 -22.30
CA VAL A 119 2.22 -23.99 -23.19
C VAL A 119 1.88 -25.48 -23.26
N HIS A 120 0.61 -25.82 -23.07
CA HIS A 120 0.09 -27.18 -23.15
C HIS A 120 -1.04 -27.27 -24.18
N LYS A 121 -1.31 -28.50 -24.64
CA LYS A 121 -2.49 -28.77 -25.46
C LYS A 121 -3.66 -29.08 -24.53
N ALA A 122 -4.75 -28.33 -24.64
CA ALA A 122 -5.98 -28.71 -23.97
C ALA A 122 -6.55 -29.97 -24.64
N ASP A 123 -7.03 -30.92 -23.83
CA ASP A 123 -7.89 -31.97 -24.35
C ASP A 123 -9.35 -31.47 -24.38
N SER A 124 -10.23 -32.24 -25.03
CA SER A 124 -11.63 -31.85 -25.16
C SER A 124 -12.35 -31.73 -23.82
N GLY A 125 -11.89 -32.44 -22.78
CA GLY A 125 -12.49 -32.36 -21.45
C GLY A 125 -12.22 -31.00 -20.81
N VAL A 126 -10.96 -30.53 -20.84
CA VAL A 126 -10.59 -29.22 -20.29
C VAL A 126 -11.32 -28.07 -21.00
N GLN A 127 -11.53 -28.18 -22.32
CA GLN A 127 -12.28 -27.16 -23.06
C GLN A 127 -13.79 -27.21 -22.76
N GLU A 128 -14.35 -28.41 -22.56
CA GLU A 128 -15.74 -28.60 -22.13
C GLU A 128 -15.97 -28.02 -20.72
N ASP A 129 -15.06 -28.28 -19.78
CA ASP A 129 -15.17 -27.76 -18.41
C ASP A 129 -15.21 -26.22 -18.38
N VAL A 130 -14.36 -25.56 -19.17
CA VAL A 130 -14.32 -24.08 -19.28
C VAL A 130 -15.59 -23.54 -19.94
N TYR A 131 -16.07 -24.23 -20.98
CA TYR A 131 -17.30 -23.86 -21.65
C TYR A 131 -18.49 -23.91 -20.70
N ASP A 132 -18.61 -24.99 -19.91
CA ASP A 132 -19.68 -25.17 -18.93
C ASP A 132 -19.62 -24.08 -17.84
N VAL A 133 -18.44 -23.77 -17.30
CA VAL A 133 -18.26 -22.68 -16.31
C VAL A 133 -18.67 -21.32 -16.88
N THR A 134 -18.36 -21.05 -18.15
CA THR A 134 -18.72 -19.79 -18.80
C THR A 134 -20.24 -19.67 -19.00
N LEU A 135 -20.92 -20.78 -19.31
CA LEU A 135 -22.38 -20.79 -19.42
C LEU A 135 -23.07 -20.64 -18.06
N ASP A 136 -22.55 -21.27 -17.02
CA ASP A 136 -23.07 -21.12 -15.65
C ASP A 136 -22.93 -19.66 -15.18
N TYR A 137 -21.87 -18.95 -15.59
CA TYR A 137 -21.75 -17.50 -15.34
C TYR A 137 -22.81 -16.69 -16.07
N TYR A 138 -23.07 -16.99 -17.34
CA TYR A 138 -24.12 -16.29 -18.10
C TYR A 138 -25.50 -16.48 -17.44
N ASP A 139 -25.78 -17.68 -16.94
CA ASP A 139 -26.99 -17.95 -16.16
C ASP A 139 -27.05 -17.08 -14.89
N TRP A 140 -25.92 -16.92 -14.17
CA TRP A 140 -25.84 -16.06 -12.99
C TRP A 140 -26.06 -14.57 -13.31
N ILE A 141 -25.48 -14.04 -14.39
CA ILE A 141 -25.70 -12.65 -14.83
C ILE A 141 -27.19 -12.41 -15.07
N GLU A 142 -27.85 -13.31 -15.80
CA GLU A 142 -29.28 -13.19 -16.11
C GLU A 142 -30.17 -13.31 -14.87
N GLU A 143 -29.73 -14.04 -13.83
CA GLU A 143 -30.46 -14.20 -12.57
C GLU A 143 -30.27 -13.01 -11.60
N THR A 144 -29.12 -12.35 -11.65
CA THR A 144 -28.72 -11.29 -10.68
C THR A 144 -28.81 -9.88 -11.24
N THR A 145 -28.88 -9.73 -12.56
CA THR A 145 -28.93 -8.43 -13.25
C THR A 145 -30.08 -8.37 -14.28
N ASP A 146 -30.34 -7.20 -14.86
CA ASP A 146 -31.33 -7.02 -15.94
C ASP A 146 -30.72 -7.28 -17.35
N ILE A 147 -29.55 -7.93 -17.44
CA ILE A 147 -28.84 -8.22 -18.69
C ILE A 147 -29.33 -9.57 -19.24
N GLU A 148 -29.81 -9.61 -20.49
CA GLU A 148 -30.14 -10.86 -21.22
C GLU A 148 -29.00 -11.20 -22.18
N ILE A 149 -28.51 -12.44 -22.13
CA ILE A 149 -27.45 -12.97 -23.00
C ILE A 149 -28.09 -13.83 -24.09
N SER A 150 -27.77 -13.55 -25.34
CA SER A 150 -28.47 -14.18 -26.47
C SER A 150 -28.09 -15.66 -26.66
N GLU A 151 -29.02 -16.47 -27.22
CA GLU A 151 -28.70 -17.87 -27.60
C GLU A 151 -27.55 -17.94 -28.64
N GLU A 152 -27.41 -16.92 -29.49
CA GLU A 152 -26.33 -16.82 -30.48
C GLU A 152 -24.97 -16.65 -29.80
N GLU A 153 -24.88 -15.77 -28.81
CA GLU A 153 -23.68 -15.51 -28.01
C GLU A 153 -23.25 -16.74 -27.19
N ARG A 154 -24.23 -17.47 -26.62
CA ARG A 154 -23.99 -18.76 -25.95
C ARG A 154 -23.42 -19.83 -26.88
N GLU A 155 -23.90 -19.91 -28.13
CA GLU A 155 -23.38 -20.85 -29.13
C GLU A 155 -21.98 -20.45 -29.62
N GLU A 156 -21.67 -19.16 -29.65
CA GLU A 156 -20.38 -18.64 -30.10
C GLU A 156 -19.27 -18.76 -29.05
N THR A 157 -19.58 -18.82 -27.75
CA THR A 157 -18.62 -19.01 -26.64
C THR A 157 -17.59 -20.10 -26.91
N TRP A 158 -17.99 -21.23 -27.51
CA TRP A 158 -17.06 -22.33 -27.82
C TRP A 158 -15.91 -21.92 -28.76
N ASN A 159 -16.16 -20.99 -29.67
CA ASN A 159 -15.15 -20.52 -30.62
C ASN A 159 -14.10 -19.61 -29.99
N HIS A 160 -14.41 -19.03 -28.82
CA HIS A 160 -13.54 -18.12 -28.07
C HIS A 160 -12.59 -18.87 -27.11
N ILE A 161 -12.79 -20.18 -26.92
CA ILE A 161 -11.96 -21.02 -26.03
C ILE A 161 -10.73 -21.56 -26.79
N SER A 162 -9.54 -21.17 -26.33
CA SER A 162 -8.26 -21.62 -26.92
C SER A 162 -8.08 -23.14 -26.86
N PRO A 163 -7.52 -23.79 -27.91
CA PRO A 163 -7.13 -25.21 -27.87
C PRO A 163 -5.84 -25.47 -27.09
N TYR A 164 -5.30 -24.45 -26.41
CA TYR A 164 -4.10 -24.51 -25.58
C TYR A 164 -4.40 -23.89 -24.22
N TYR A 165 -3.78 -24.44 -23.18
CA TYR A 165 -3.74 -23.83 -21.86
C TYR A 165 -2.31 -23.52 -21.44
N LEU A 166 -2.18 -22.66 -20.47
CA LEU A 166 -0.93 -22.12 -19.95
C LEU A 166 -0.78 -22.57 -18.50
N GLU A 167 0.29 -23.30 -18.20
CA GLU A 167 0.71 -23.56 -16.82
C GLU A 167 1.63 -22.40 -16.43
N VAL A 168 1.13 -21.46 -15.63
CA VAL A 168 1.96 -20.36 -15.12
C VAL A 168 3.00 -20.99 -14.19
N ILE A 169 4.27 -20.62 -14.33
CA ILE A 169 5.38 -21.18 -13.52
C ILE A 169 6.16 -20.10 -12.78
N GLU A 170 6.04 -18.85 -13.22
CA GLU A 170 6.65 -17.70 -12.56
C GLU A 170 5.81 -16.46 -12.89
N MET A 171 5.59 -15.63 -11.90
CA MET A 171 4.94 -14.33 -12.02
C MET A 171 5.91 -13.28 -11.53
N THR A 172 6.11 -12.23 -12.33
CA THR A 172 6.99 -11.13 -11.98
C THR A 172 6.28 -9.82 -12.21
N ASN A 173 6.25 -8.97 -11.20
CA ASN A 173 5.86 -7.58 -11.39
C ASN A 173 6.87 -6.95 -12.36
N GLU A 174 6.37 -6.34 -13.42
CA GLU A 174 7.21 -5.82 -14.51
C GLU A 174 8.13 -4.66 -14.03
N SER A 175 7.91 -4.17 -12.81
CA SER A 175 8.58 -3.03 -12.20
C SER A 175 10.00 -3.27 -11.68
N ASP A 176 10.43 -4.49 -11.33
CA ASP A 176 11.62 -4.63 -10.46
C ASP A 176 12.90 -5.23 -11.09
N ILE A 177 12.78 -6.21 -11.99
CA ILE A 177 13.96 -7.00 -12.40
C ILE A 177 14.89 -6.23 -13.35
N PRO A 178 14.42 -5.54 -14.41
CA PRO A 178 15.30 -4.76 -15.28
C PRO A 178 15.85 -3.51 -14.58
N ARG A 179 15.04 -2.84 -13.75
CA ARG A 179 15.35 -1.53 -13.14
C ARG A 179 16.43 -1.61 -12.08
N VAL A 180 16.32 -2.54 -11.13
CA VAL A 180 17.34 -2.75 -10.08
C VAL A 180 18.65 -3.25 -10.72
N ALA A 181 18.57 -4.15 -11.70
CA ALA A 181 19.74 -4.62 -12.44
C ALA A 181 20.40 -3.50 -13.25
N LEU A 182 19.63 -2.62 -13.90
CA LEU A 182 20.10 -1.44 -14.65
C LEU A 182 20.77 -0.42 -13.73
N CYS A 183 20.18 -0.13 -12.57
CA CYS A 183 20.72 0.80 -11.59
C CYS A 183 22.03 0.28 -10.99
N ILE A 184 22.05 -0.98 -10.52
CA ILE A 184 23.27 -1.62 -9.98
C ILE A 184 24.36 -1.69 -11.06
N THR A 185 24.01 -2.09 -12.28
CA THR A 185 24.96 -2.16 -13.40
C THR A 185 25.50 -0.78 -13.75
N GLY A 186 24.63 0.24 -13.80
CA GLY A 186 24.97 1.63 -14.03
C GLY A 186 25.92 2.16 -12.96
N ALA A 187 25.62 1.92 -11.68
CA ALA A 187 26.48 2.29 -10.55
C ALA A 187 27.87 1.64 -10.65
N VAL A 188 27.94 0.36 -11.00
CA VAL A 188 29.21 -0.36 -11.23
C VAL A 188 30.01 0.27 -12.38
N PHE A 189 29.37 0.63 -13.50
CA PHE A 189 30.05 1.28 -14.62
C PHE A 189 30.53 2.70 -14.30
N VAL A 190 29.75 3.48 -13.54
CA VAL A 190 30.15 4.81 -13.06
C VAL A 190 31.34 4.70 -12.12
N LEU A 191 31.27 3.83 -11.10
CA LEU A 191 32.36 3.57 -10.15
C LEU A 191 33.64 3.10 -10.85
N PHE A 192 33.52 2.13 -11.76
CA PHE A 192 34.66 1.63 -12.53
C PHE A 192 35.27 2.71 -13.42
N SER A 193 34.44 3.55 -14.05
CA SER A 193 34.91 4.60 -14.94
C SER A 193 35.61 5.73 -14.19
N ILE A 194 35.11 6.11 -13.01
CA ILE A 194 35.76 7.07 -12.11
C ILE A 194 37.16 6.56 -11.72
N VAL A 195 37.28 5.29 -11.32
CA VAL A 195 38.57 4.68 -10.95
C VAL A 195 39.57 4.73 -12.11
N VAL A 196 39.15 4.41 -13.33
CA VAL A 196 40.03 4.39 -14.51
C VAL A 196 40.37 5.81 -15.00
N LEU A 197 39.43 6.76 -14.97
CA LEU A 197 39.67 8.17 -15.34
C LEU A 197 40.72 8.81 -14.44
N ILE A 198 40.63 8.55 -13.12
CA ILE A 198 41.59 9.06 -12.15
C ILE A 198 42.99 8.43 -12.36
N ALA A 199 43.05 7.12 -12.64
CA ALA A 199 44.30 6.44 -12.97
C ALA A 199 44.97 6.98 -14.26
N LEU A 200 44.18 7.43 -15.25
CA LEU A 200 44.68 7.97 -16.52
C LEU A 200 45.14 9.43 -16.44
N LEU A 201 44.47 10.24 -15.62
CA LEU A 201 44.75 11.67 -15.43
C LEU A 201 46.02 11.91 -14.60
N MET A 202 46.35 11.03 -13.66
CA MET A 202 47.38 11.32 -12.65
C MET A 202 48.72 10.60 -12.90
N LYS A 203 49.45 11.03 -13.94
CA LYS A 203 50.73 10.43 -14.36
C LYS A 203 51.95 10.70 -13.46
N LYS A 204 51.86 11.45 -12.34
CA LYS A 204 53.05 11.87 -11.57
C LYS A 204 53.20 11.29 -10.17
N SER A 205 52.17 10.67 -9.60
CA SER A 205 52.27 9.97 -8.32
C SER A 205 51.06 9.05 -8.10
N PRO A 206 51.17 7.73 -8.32
CA PRO A 206 50.04 6.79 -8.18
C PRO A 206 49.43 6.83 -6.77
N LEU A 207 50.22 7.13 -5.73
CA LEU A 207 49.73 7.29 -4.35
C LEU A 207 48.74 8.46 -4.18
N ARG A 208 48.97 9.60 -4.84
CA ARG A 208 48.04 10.75 -4.77
C ARG A 208 46.75 10.48 -5.54
N ALA A 209 46.83 9.66 -6.59
CA ALA A 209 45.65 9.27 -7.37
C ALA A 209 44.74 8.37 -6.53
N ILE A 210 45.31 7.34 -5.90
CA ILE A 210 44.59 6.47 -4.96
C ILE A 210 43.97 7.30 -3.84
N LEU A 211 44.73 8.21 -3.22
CA LEU A 211 44.23 9.05 -2.13
C LEU A 211 43.04 9.93 -2.57
N ILE A 212 43.13 10.61 -3.72
CA ILE A 212 42.04 11.46 -4.21
C ILE A 212 40.82 10.63 -4.61
N THR A 213 40.99 9.47 -5.25
CA THR A 213 39.88 8.56 -5.56
C THR A 213 39.19 8.09 -4.28
N THR A 214 39.96 7.68 -3.27
CA THR A 214 39.40 7.26 -1.98
C THR A 214 38.65 8.41 -1.33
N VAL A 215 39.18 9.63 -1.35
CA VAL A 215 38.49 10.81 -0.80
C VAL A 215 37.19 11.09 -1.55
N VAL A 216 37.19 11.08 -2.89
CA VAL A 216 35.97 11.32 -3.69
C VAL A 216 34.93 10.23 -3.45
N LEU A 217 35.36 8.96 -3.41
CA LEU A 217 34.46 7.83 -3.10
C LEU A 217 33.88 7.96 -1.69
N VAL A 218 34.71 8.30 -0.70
CA VAL A 218 34.25 8.53 0.68
C VAL A 218 33.29 9.71 0.76
N ILE A 219 33.49 10.77 -0.03
CA ILE A 219 32.55 11.89 -0.11
C ILE A 219 31.24 11.46 -0.76
N VAL A 220 31.27 10.75 -1.89
CA VAL A 220 30.04 10.30 -2.58
C VAL A 220 29.26 9.31 -1.72
N VAL A 221 29.92 8.31 -1.15
CA VAL A 221 29.30 7.36 -0.21
C VAL A 221 28.84 8.10 1.04
N GLY A 222 29.62 9.04 1.55
CA GLY A 222 29.25 9.84 2.72
C GLY A 222 28.00 10.69 2.47
N VAL A 223 27.88 11.33 1.30
CA VAL A 223 26.69 12.09 0.92
C VAL A 223 25.49 11.18 0.73
N ALA A 224 25.64 10.05 0.02
CA ALA A 224 24.56 9.08 -0.15
C ALA A 224 24.07 8.55 1.21
N VAL A 225 25.00 8.15 2.09
CA VAL A 225 24.68 7.69 3.45
C VAL A 225 23.96 8.78 4.22
N VAL A 226 24.40 10.04 4.16
CA VAL A 226 23.74 11.15 4.88
C VAL A 226 22.31 11.37 4.38
N ILE A 227 22.08 11.33 3.07
CA ILE A 227 20.74 11.53 2.47
C ILE A 227 19.80 10.38 2.82
N THR A 228 20.29 9.14 2.79
CA THR A 228 19.45 7.95 3.04
C THR A 228 19.51 7.48 4.49
N PHE A 229 20.20 8.18 5.40
CA PHE A 229 20.52 7.66 6.72
C PHE A 229 19.26 7.37 7.52
N ASN A 230 18.34 8.34 7.56
CA ASN A 230 17.12 8.22 8.33
C ASN A 230 16.18 7.17 7.74
N LYS A 231 15.98 7.14 6.43
CA LYS A 231 15.21 6.10 5.74
C LYS A 231 15.76 4.69 5.99
N LEU A 232 17.08 4.53 5.92
CA LEU A 232 17.73 3.27 6.24
C LEU A 232 17.53 2.88 7.71
N ARG A 233 17.56 3.85 8.63
CA ARG A 233 17.26 3.59 10.05
C ARG A 233 15.81 3.18 10.24
N SER A 234 14.86 3.81 9.56
CA SER A 234 13.45 3.45 9.61
C SER A 234 13.25 2.02 9.12
N PHE A 235 13.78 1.71 7.93
CA PHE A 235 13.73 0.37 7.34
C PHE A 235 14.35 -0.70 8.24
N LEU A 236 15.51 -0.41 8.84
CA LEU A 236 16.19 -1.35 9.76
C LEU A 236 15.52 -1.48 11.12
N SER A 237 14.58 -0.59 11.46
CA SER A 237 13.80 -0.65 12.70
C SER A 237 12.50 -1.42 12.55
N ILE A 238 12.18 -1.92 11.35
CA ILE A 238 10.97 -2.71 11.12
C ILE A 238 11.13 -4.07 11.80
N GLU A 239 10.29 -4.33 12.80
CA GLU A 239 10.19 -5.59 13.52
C GLU A 239 8.86 -6.27 13.18
N ASN A 240 8.88 -7.60 13.07
CA ASN A 240 7.68 -8.43 12.98
C ASN A 240 7.43 -8.91 14.41
N GLU A 241 6.36 -8.43 15.02
CA GLU A 241 6.00 -8.73 16.42
C GLU A 241 5.32 -10.11 16.53
N GLY A 242 4.65 -10.55 15.46
CA GLY A 242 3.87 -11.77 15.37
C GLY A 242 2.45 -11.48 14.90
N ASP A 243 1.73 -12.51 14.43
CA ASP A 243 0.29 -12.46 14.16
C ASP A 243 -0.14 -11.25 13.31
N GLY A 244 0.53 -11.05 12.16
CA GLY A 244 0.27 -9.94 11.24
C GLY A 244 0.67 -8.54 11.72
N LEU A 245 1.20 -8.41 12.95
CA LEU A 245 1.62 -7.15 13.54
C LEU A 245 3.09 -6.83 13.29
N TYR A 246 3.33 -5.63 12.77
CA TYR A 246 4.66 -5.06 12.58
C TYR A 246 4.81 -3.78 13.39
N SER A 247 6.06 -3.42 13.70
CA SER A 247 6.39 -2.13 14.32
C SER A 247 7.53 -1.43 13.58
N MET A 248 7.52 -0.10 13.53
CA MET A 248 8.56 0.72 12.92
C MET A 248 8.80 2.01 13.71
N THR A 249 10.07 2.35 13.96
CA THR A 249 10.44 3.73 14.32
C THR A 249 10.81 4.52 13.07
N TYR A 250 10.02 5.52 12.71
CA TYR A 250 10.30 6.36 11.57
C TYR A 250 11.19 7.55 11.96
N TYR A 251 12.37 7.64 11.33
CA TYR A 251 13.37 8.70 11.60
C TYR A 251 13.42 9.78 10.52
N GLY A 252 12.65 9.63 9.44
CA GLY A 252 12.60 10.58 8.34
C GLY A 252 11.88 11.87 8.73
N ASP A 253 12.05 12.90 7.90
CA ASP A 253 11.23 14.09 7.93
C ASP A 253 10.04 13.83 7.02
N LEU A 254 8.82 13.80 7.57
CA LEU A 254 7.60 13.42 6.85
C LEU A 254 7.08 14.49 5.91
N LYS A 255 7.68 15.69 5.91
CA LYS A 255 7.30 16.74 4.96
C LYS A 255 5.83 17.11 5.04
N THR A 256 5.29 17.18 6.26
CA THR A 256 3.87 17.46 6.50
C THR A 256 3.47 18.85 5.99
N ASP A 257 4.35 19.85 6.10
CA ASP A 257 4.13 21.18 5.49
C ASP A 257 4.03 21.08 3.96
N GLU A 258 4.98 20.39 3.31
CA GLU A 258 4.96 20.21 1.86
C GLU A 258 3.78 19.33 1.39
N LEU A 259 3.34 18.36 2.20
CA LEU A 259 2.15 17.54 1.97
C LEU A 259 0.88 18.39 1.95
N LEU A 260 0.74 19.32 2.90
CA LEU A 260 -0.38 20.27 2.94
C LEU A 260 -0.31 21.29 1.81
N GLU A 261 0.90 21.70 1.39
CA GLU A 261 1.08 22.58 0.23
C GLU A 261 0.79 21.89 -1.11
N ALA A 262 0.81 20.56 -1.15
CA ALA A 262 0.60 19.79 -2.39
C ALA A 262 -0.87 19.78 -2.87
N ASN A 263 -1.85 20.11 -2.00
CA ASN A 263 -3.29 20.15 -2.31
C ASN A 263 -3.76 18.84 -2.96
N ILE A 264 -3.52 17.73 -2.28
CA ILE A 264 -3.78 16.38 -2.79
C ILE A 264 -5.26 16.06 -2.65
N THR A 265 -5.92 15.68 -3.76
CA THR A 265 -7.34 15.30 -3.78
C THR A 265 -7.58 13.86 -4.23
N SER A 266 -6.54 13.14 -4.65
CA SER A 266 -6.65 11.78 -5.21
C SER A 266 -5.53 10.84 -4.75
N THR A 267 -5.79 9.54 -4.83
CA THR A 267 -4.81 8.49 -4.50
C THR A 267 -3.59 8.54 -5.43
N ASP A 268 -3.79 8.84 -6.72
CA ASP A 268 -2.70 9.04 -7.68
C ASP A 268 -1.73 10.17 -7.27
N GLU A 269 -2.28 11.30 -6.82
CA GLU A 269 -1.49 12.44 -6.35
C GLU A 269 -0.78 12.13 -5.03
N LEU A 270 -1.44 11.39 -4.12
CA LEU A 270 -0.82 10.90 -2.88
C LEU A 270 0.35 9.97 -3.16
N VAL A 271 0.15 9.03 -4.08
CA VAL A 271 1.19 8.12 -4.57
C VAL A 271 2.33 8.93 -5.20
N GLU A 272 2.05 9.91 -6.05
CA GLU A 272 3.09 10.75 -6.66
C GLU A 272 3.91 11.50 -5.60
N PHE A 273 3.23 12.08 -4.58
CA PHE A 273 3.89 12.75 -3.46
C PHE A 273 4.81 11.78 -2.71
N ILE A 274 4.28 10.65 -2.23
CA ILE A 274 5.02 9.62 -1.51
C ILE A 274 6.21 9.11 -2.33
N ARG A 275 6.00 8.82 -3.62
CA ARG A 275 7.07 8.37 -4.51
C ARG A 275 8.20 9.40 -4.59
N SER A 276 7.85 10.68 -4.71
CA SER A 276 8.82 11.77 -4.85
C SER A 276 9.65 11.97 -3.58
N GLU A 277 8.99 11.96 -2.41
CA GLU A 277 9.61 12.23 -1.13
C GLU A 277 10.30 11.00 -0.55
N GLU A 278 9.64 9.84 -0.55
CA GLU A 278 10.14 8.63 0.11
C GLU A 278 10.98 7.74 -0.80
N PHE A 279 10.62 7.60 -2.07
CA PHE A 279 11.15 6.53 -2.92
C PHE A 279 12.02 7.00 -4.08
N PHE A 280 12.46 8.27 -4.09
CA PHE A 280 13.26 8.85 -5.19
C PHE A 280 12.59 8.65 -6.57
N ASN A 281 11.26 8.69 -6.61
CA ASN A 281 10.39 8.39 -7.75
C ASN A 281 10.40 6.91 -8.21
N ALA A 282 10.71 5.95 -7.33
CA ALA A 282 10.43 4.54 -7.61
C ALA A 282 8.93 4.26 -7.55
N PRO A 283 8.41 3.24 -8.27
CA PRO A 283 7.00 2.92 -8.28
C PRO A 283 6.54 2.40 -6.90
N VAL A 284 5.35 2.84 -6.51
CA VAL A 284 4.58 2.47 -5.33
C VAL A 284 3.12 2.45 -5.77
N GLU A 285 2.38 1.42 -5.40
CA GLU A 285 0.94 1.33 -5.62
C GLU A 285 0.25 1.42 -4.25
N VAL A 286 -0.90 2.07 -4.22
CA VAL A 286 -1.78 2.20 -3.06
C VAL A 286 -3.13 1.71 -3.52
N ASP A 287 -3.75 0.82 -2.75
CA ASP A 287 -4.99 0.15 -3.11
C ASP A 287 -6.20 0.83 -2.44
N GLU A 288 -7.35 0.78 -3.12
CA GLU A 288 -8.63 1.33 -2.64
C GLU A 288 -9.39 0.25 -1.89
N SER A 289 -9.87 0.58 -0.69
CA SER A 289 -10.25 -0.42 0.30
C SER A 289 -11.36 0.17 1.20
N ASN A 290 -12.41 -0.63 1.53
CA ASN A 290 -13.62 -0.19 2.28
C ASN A 290 -13.71 -0.81 3.69
N PHE A 291 -14.21 -0.06 4.68
CA PHE A 291 -13.98 -0.26 6.12
C PHE A 291 -15.26 -0.29 6.98
N GLY A 292 -15.19 -1.02 8.10
CA GLY A 292 -16.16 -0.99 9.21
C GLY A 292 -15.44 -0.72 10.54
N CYS A 293 -16.01 0.01 11.49
CA CYS A 293 -15.25 0.40 12.68
C CYS A 293 -16.04 0.91 13.91
N ALA A 294 -15.42 0.89 15.10
CA ALA A 294 -15.98 1.44 16.35
C ALA A 294 -14.93 2.19 17.20
N ALA A 295 -15.32 3.18 18.01
CA ALA A 295 -14.44 3.94 18.90
C ALA A 295 -15.16 4.46 20.16
N PHE A 296 -14.41 4.65 21.26
CA PHE A 296 -14.91 5.28 22.48
C PHE A 296 -13.85 6.10 23.22
N ALA A 297 -14.30 7.04 24.04
CA ALA A 297 -13.49 7.76 25.03
C ALA A 297 -14.07 7.57 26.44
N SER A 298 -13.20 7.39 27.43
CA SER A 298 -13.60 7.25 28.84
C SER A 298 -12.49 7.70 29.77
N ALA A 299 -12.74 7.77 31.07
CA ALA A 299 -11.72 8.04 32.09
C ALA A 299 -11.44 6.79 32.94
N THR A 300 -10.28 6.72 33.59
CA THR A 300 -10.01 5.76 34.67
C THR A 300 -10.49 6.33 36.02
N GLU A 301 -10.59 5.48 37.05
CA GLU A 301 -10.90 5.96 38.42
C GLU A 301 -9.87 6.99 38.93
N ASP A 302 -8.63 6.89 38.48
CA ASP A 302 -7.53 7.77 38.85
C ASP A 302 -7.49 9.08 38.03
N GLY A 303 -8.34 9.17 36.99
CA GLY A 303 -8.55 10.36 36.16
C GLY A 303 -7.76 10.38 34.85
N ASP A 304 -7.07 9.29 34.51
CA ASP A 304 -6.40 9.14 33.21
C ASP A 304 -7.45 9.00 32.11
N GLN A 305 -7.16 9.50 30.92
CA GLN A 305 -8.08 9.43 29.78
C GLN A 305 -7.75 8.22 28.90
N LEU A 306 -8.77 7.44 28.58
CA LEU A 306 -8.70 6.26 27.72
C LEU A 306 -9.38 6.53 26.39
N PHE A 307 -8.77 6.00 25.32
CA PHE A 307 -9.32 5.99 23.97
C PHE A 307 -9.28 4.56 23.43
N GLY A 308 -10.45 4.01 23.08
CA GLY A 308 -10.58 2.67 22.53
C GLY A 308 -10.99 2.71 21.06
N ARG A 309 -10.47 1.78 20.26
CA ARG A 309 -10.69 1.72 18.81
C ARG A 309 -10.69 0.27 18.30
N ASN A 310 -11.73 -0.14 17.59
CA ASN A 310 -11.71 -1.31 16.70
C ASN A 310 -11.57 -0.86 15.25
N MET A 311 -10.67 -1.51 14.51
CA MET A 311 -10.65 -1.49 13.05
C MET A 311 -11.23 -2.80 12.54
N ASP A 312 -12.32 -2.71 11.78
CA ASP A 312 -12.94 -3.86 11.13
C ASP A 312 -12.68 -3.82 9.62
N TYR A 313 -11.91 -4.78 9.12
CA TYR A 313 -11.48 -4.88 7.73
C TYR A 313 -11.30 -6.37 7.35
N PRO A 314 -11.29 -6.75 6.07
CA PRO A 314 -10.78 -8.05 5.65
C PRO A 314 -9.33 -8.31 6.11
N ASP A 315 -8.94 -9.58 6.18
CA ASP A 315 -7.64 -10.08 6.67
C ASP A 315 -6.44 -9.23 6.19
N THR A 316 -5.73 -8.55 7.10
CA THR A 316 -4.62 -7.66 6.75
C THR A 316 -3.49 -7.66 7.77
N ASP A 317 -2.28 -7.29 7.30
CA ASP A 317 -1.18 -7.00 8.19
C ASP A 317 -1.26 -5.53 8.69
N THR A 318 -0.91 -5.31 9.95
CA THR A 318 -0.96 -3.97 10.58
C THR A 318 0.44 -3.48 10.94
N LEU A 319 0.69 -2.17 10.78
CA LEU A 319 1.94 -1.53 11.20
C LEU A 319 1.73 -0.46 12.27
N VAL A 320 2.37 -0.65 13.43
CA VAL A 320 2.55 0.38 14.44
C VAL A 320 3.76 1.26 14.11
N ILE A 321 3.54 2.56 13.99
CA ILE A 321 4.54 3.54 13.60
C ILE A 321 4.81 4.48 14.77
N TYR A 322 6.06 4.52 15.24
CA TYR A 322 6.53 5.54 16.17
C TYR A 322 7.26 6.65 15.44
N THR A 323 6.92 7.90 15.72
CA THR A 323 7.59 9.10 15.21
C THR A 323 8.00 10.04 16.36
N ASP A 324 9.09 10.78 16.17
CA ASP A 324 9.59 11.81 17.11
C ASP A 324 10.24 12.95 16.30
N PRO A 325 9.43 13.75 15.58
CA PRO A 325 9.92 14.84 14.74
C PRO A 325 10.55 15.95 15.58
N SER A 326 11.52 16.67 15.01
CA SER A 326 12.25 17.72 15.75
C SER A 326 11.44 18.98 16.07
N ASP A 327 10.33 19.15 15.37
CA ASP A 327 9.46 20.32 15.30
C ASP A 327 7.97 19.95 15.39
N GLY A 328 7.67 18.76 15.92
CA GLY A 328 6.32 18.30 16.21
C GLY A 328 6.29 17.45 17.48
N TYR A 329 5.20 16.72 17.67
CA TYR A 329 4.99 15.83 18.81
C TYR A 329 5.41 14.40 18.50
N ALA A 330 6.03 13.73 19.47
CA ALA A 330 6.20 12.29 19.39
C ALA A 330 4.84 11.59 19.38
N SER A 331 4.67 10.55 18.56
CA SER A 331 3.38 9.87 18.41
C SER A 331 3.51 8.42 17.99
N TYR A 332 2.49 7.64 18.33
CA TYR A 332 2.21 6.34 17.75
C TYR A 332 1.02 6.46 16.79
N ALA A 333 1.08 5.75 15.67
CA ALA A 333 -0.04 5.59 14.76
C ALA A 333 -0.09 4.17 14.23
N CYS A 334 -1.28 3.66 13.96
CA CYS A 334 -1.49 2.39 13.26
C CYS A 334 -1.84 2.67 11.79
N ALA A 335 -1.33 1.83 10.89
CA ALA A 335 -1.67 1.86 9.48
C ALA A 335 -2.00 0.44 9.01
N ASP A 336 -3.00 0.35 8.15
CA ASP A 336 -3.32 -0.86 7.40
C ASP A 336 -2.29 -1.03 6.27
N LEU A 337 -1.61 -2.17 6.22
CA LEU A 337 -0.61 -2.41 5.19
C LEU A 337 -1.23 -2.85 3.85
N ALA A 338 -2.47 -3.35 3.82
CA ALA A 338 -3.20 -3.64 2.59
C ALA A 338 -3.39 -2.38 1.74
N VAL A 339 -3.59 -1.20 2.37
CA VAL A 339 -3.64 0.10 1.67
C VAL A 339 -2.37 0.36 0.86
N LEU A 340 -1.23 -0.22 1.23
CA LEU A 340 0.04 -0.11 0.49
C LEU A 340 0.31 -1.28 -0.47
N GLY A 341 -0.66 -2.19 -0.66
CA GLY A 341 -0.48 -3.45 -1.37
C GLY A 341 0.46 -4.43 -0.63
N VAL A 342 0.62 -4.26 0.68
CA VAL A 342 1.53 -5.03 1.55
C VAL A 342 0.69 -5.85 2.53
N SER A 343 0.10 -6.93 2.04
CA SER A 343 -0.48 -7.97 2.88
C SER A 343 -0.37 -9.28 2.10
N GLY A 344 -0.14 -10.39 2.81
CA GLY A 344 0.06 -11.71 2.19
C GLY A 344 -1.06 -12.10 1.22
N ASP A 345 -2.28 -11.64 1.49
CA ASP A 345 -3.48 -11.95 0.70
C ASP A 345 -3.84 -10.86 -0.33
N TYR A 346 -3.25 -9.66 -0.24
CA TYR A 346 -3.53 -8.51 -1.11
C TYR A 346 -2.37 -8.13 -2.05
N GLY A 347 -1.23 -8.81 -1.98
CA GLY A 347 -0.16 -8.59 -2.95
C GLY A 347 1.21 -9.02 -2.49
N LEU A 348 1.94 -8.11 -1.84
CA LEU A 348 3.31 -8.31 -1.42
C LEU A 348 3.37 -8.80 0.02
N ASP A 349 4.00 -9.97 0.22
CA ASP A 349 4.36 -10.48 1.54
C ASP A 349 5.09 -9.40 2.38
N SER A 350 4.53 -9.09 3.55
CA SER A 350 5.02 -8.09 4.49
C SER A 350 6.42 -8.40 5.03
N ASP A 351 6.82 -9.68 5.08
CA ASP A 351 8.17 -10.08 5.46
C ASP A 351 9.17 -9.98 4.30
N SER A 352 8.70 -9.75 3.07
CA SER A 352 9.56 -9.52 1.93
C SER A 352 10.33 -8.20 2.04
N THR A 353 11.51 -8.15 1.41
CA THR A 353 12.31 -6.92 1.41
C THR A 353 11.60 -5.76 0.71
N VAL A 354 10.72 -6.06 -0.25
CA VAL A 354 9.94 -5.04 -0.97
C VAL A 354 8.77 -4.57 -0.12
N GLY A 355 8.01 -5.48 0.51
CA GLY A 355 6.94 -5.13 1.47
C GLY A 355 7.47 -4.23 2.60
N ARG A 356 8.56 -4.64 3.26
CA ARG A 356 9.24 -3.81 4.27
C ARG A 356 9.74 -2.47 3.76
N LEU A 357 10.08 -2.35 2.47
CA LEU A 357 10.47 -1.07 1.90
C LEU A 357 9.25 -0.16 1.73
N LEU A 358 8.12 -0.71 1.27
CA LEU A 358 6.86 0.01 1.09
C LEU A 358 6.25 0.47 2.41
N MET A 359 6.47 -0.24 3.53
CA MET A 359 6.11 0.21 4.89
C MET A 359 6.65 1.61 5.25
N LEU A 360 7.68 2.12 4.55
CA LEU A 360 8.13 3.50 4.73
C LEU A 360 7.09 4.55 4.29
N ALA A 361 6.09 4.17 3.50
CA ALA A 361 4.96 5.01 3.09
C ALA A 361 3.83 5.05 4.13
N ALA A 362 3.79 4.08 5.05
CA ALA A 362 2.73 3.93 6.03
C ALA A 362 2.43 5.18 6.89
N PRO A 363 3.41 6.04 7.22
CA PRO A 363 3.12 7.28 7.95
C PRO A 363 2.16 8.25 7.23
N TYR A 364 1.93 8.09 5.93
CA TYR A 364 1.00 8.91 5.14
C TYR A 364 -0.42 8.33 5.05
N VAL A 365 -0.59 7.08 5.51
CA VAL A 365 -1.84 6.29 5.45
C VAL A 365 -2.28 5.80 6.83
N CYS A 366 -2.13 6.65 7.86
CA CYS A 366 -2.48 6.31 9.24
C CYS A 366 -4.00 6.20 9.45
N CYS A 367 -4.44 5.15 10.15
CA CYS A 367 -5.83 4.88 10.50
C CYS A 367 -6.25 5.50 11.84
N ASP A 368 -5.36 5.40 12.82
CA ASP A 368 -5.58 5.89 14.17
C ASP A 368 -4.25 6.12 14.90
N GLY A 369 -4.28 6.78 16.06
CA GLY A 369 -3.08 6.99 16.86
C GLY A 369 -3.25 7.90 18.07
N ILE A 370 -2.13 8.11 18.76
CA ILE A 370 -1.97 8.94 19.95
C ILE A 370 -0.67 9.75 19.85
N ASN A 371 -0.64 10.99 20.36
CA ASN A 371 0.60 11.74 20.55
C ASN A 371 0.96 11.99 22.02
N GLU A 372 2.19 12.43 22.26
CA GLU A 372 2.77 12.59 23.61
C GLU A 372 2.08 13.66 24.49
N THR A 373 1.19 14.46 23.91
CA THR A 373 0.38 15.44 24.66
C THR A 373 -0.95 14.85 25.14
N GLY A 374 -1.27 13.63 24.70
CA GLY A 374 -2.48 12.91 25.00
C GLY A 374 -3.64 13.26 24.07
N LEU A 375 -3.36 13.67 22.83
CA LEU A 375 -4.36 13.73 21.76
C LEU A 375 -4.46 12.34 21.11
N GLY A 376 -5.68 11.82 20.98
CA GLY A 376 -6.01 10.60 20.24
C GLY A 376 -6.92 10.90 19.06
N ILE A 377 -6.77 10.14 17.97
CA ILE A 377 -7.57 10.28 16.75
C ILE A 377 -7.77 8.93 16.07
N ALA A 378 -8.94 8.72 15.45
CA ALA A 378 -9.21 7.63 14.51
C ALA A 378 -10.11 8.11 13.36
N LEU A 379 -9.92 7.55 12.17
CA LEU A 379 -10.90 7.60 11.08
C LEU A 379 -11.87 6.44 11.16
N LEU A 380 -13.14 6.67 10.85
CA LEU A 380 -14.14 5.61 10.67
C LEU A 380 -14.95 5.88 9.42
N GLU A 381 -15.22 4.83 8.65
CA GLU A 381 -15.99 4.92 7.41
C GLU A 381 -17.48 5.16 7.66
N LEU A 382 -18.11 5.88 6.74
CA LEU A 382 -19.53 6.15 6.68
C LEU A 382 -20.10 5.68 5.35
N ASP A 383 -21.27 5.05 5.40
CA ASP A 383 -22.05 4.64 4.22
C ASP A 383 -22.84 5.83 3.62
N ILE A 384 -22.12 6.88 3.24
CA ILE A 384 -22.65 8.08 2.59
C ILE A 384 -21.76 8.45 1.40
N PRO A 385 -22.24 9.29 0.45
CA PRO A 385 -21.44 9.68 -0.72
C PRO A 385 -20.05 10.19 -0.33
N GLU A 386 -19.05 9.85 -1.13
CA GLU A 386 -17.65 10.22 -0.94
C GLU A 386 -17.49 11.73 -0.70
N THR A 387 -16.62 12.06 0.26
CA THR A 387 -16.33 13.44 0.64
C THR A 387 -15.36 14.03 -0.38
N HIS A 388 -15.87 15.03 -1.09
CA HIS A 388 -15.13 15.91 -2.00
C HIS A 388 -15.44 17.35 -1.60
N GLN A 389 -14.80 17.86 -0.54
CA GLN A 389 -14.94 19.27 -0.22
C GLN A 389 -14.27 20.14 -1.28
N ASP A 390 -14.91 21.27 -1.60
CA ASP A 390 -14.42 22.24 -2.57
C ASP A 390 -14.87 23.64 -2.13
N THR A 391 -13.99 24.33 -1.42
CA THR A 391 -14.17 25.71 -0.94
C THR A 391 -13.00 26.60 -1.41
N ASP A 392 -12.67 27.65 -0.65
CA ASP A 392 -11.48 28.49 -0.92
C ASP A 392 -10.24 28.00 -0.13
N ASN A 393 -10.39 26.92 0.66
CA ASN A 393 -9.33 26.33 1.48
C ASN A 393 -8.46 25.37 0.64
N PRO A 394 -7.22 25.10 1.08
CA PRO A 394 -6.38 24.06 0.49
C PRO A 394 -6.89 22.64 0.76
N ASP A 395 -6.64 21.73 -0.17
CA ASP A 395 -7.09 20.33 -0.10
C ASP A 395 -6.15 19.41 0.69
N VAL A 396 -6.72 18.40 1.34
CA VAL A 396 -5.97 17.33 2.00
C VAL A 396 -6.78 16.03 2.10
N ILE A 397 -6.09 14.89 2.06
CA ILE A 397 -6.71 13.58 2.26
C ILE A 397 -6.80 13.21 3.74
N PHE A 398 -7.90 12.55 4.15
CA PHE A 398 -8.16 12.11 5.53
C PHE A 398 -6.98 11.41 6.21
N TYR A 399 -6.44 10.37 5.57
CA TYR A 399 -5.30 9.62 6.08
C TYR A 399 -4.07 10.49 6.39
N SER A 400 -3.73 11.37 5.45
CA SER A 400 -2.61 12.29 5.59
C SER A 400 -2.86 13.32 6.70
N MET A 401 -4.11 13.77 6.86
CA MET A 401 -4.49 14.69 7.92
C MET A 401 -4.33 14.08 9.32
N ILE A 402 -4.52 12.77 9.49
CA ILE A 402 -4.26 12.11 10.78
C ILE A 402 -2.81 12.26 11.20
N ARG A 403 -1.87 12.04 10.27
CA ARG A 403 -0.45 12.26 10.53
C ARG A 403 -0.16 13.72 10.90
N VAL A 404 -0.74 14.65 10.17
CA VAL A 404 -0.57 16.09 10.43
C VAL A 404 -1.09 16.47 11.81
N ILE A 405 -2.29 16.00 12.20
CA ILE A 405 -2.88 16.27 13.52
C ILE A 405 -2.00 15.70 14.63
N LEU A 406 -1.55 14.45 14.49
CA LEU A 406 -0.68 13.82 15.48
C LEU A 406 0.66 14.57 15.66
N ASP A 407 1.22 15.13 14.58
CA ASP A 407 2.47 15.91 14.62
C ASP A 407 2.31 17.32 15.19
N SER A 408 1.15 17.95 15.01
CA SER A 408 1.02 19.41 15.15
C SER A 408 0.01 19.89 16.20
N CYS A 409 -0.94 19.06 16.62
CA CYS A 409 -2.01 19.43 17.54
C CYS A 409 -1.81 18.83 18.93
N ALA A 410 -2.11 19.60 19.98
CA ALA A 410 -2.02 19.15 21.38
C ALA A 410 -3.38 18.92 22.07
N SER A 411 -4.49 19.21 21.38
CA SER A 411 -5.85 19.12 21.94
C SER A 411 -6.90 19.00 20.85
N VAL A 412 -8.12 18.58 21.24
CA VAL A 412 -9.29 18.54 20.38
C VAL A 412 -9.57 19.91 19.75
N ASP A 413 -9.43 21.00 20.52
CA ASP A 413 -9.63 22.36 20.01
C ASP A 413 -8.63 22.72 18.89
N GLU A 414 -7.35 22.39 19.09
CA GLU A 414 -6.31 22.64 18.07
C GLU A 414 -6.54 21.80 16.81
N ALA A 415 -7.01 20.56 16.96
CA ALA A 415 -7.35 19.69 15.83
C ALA A 415 -8.55 20.23 15.04
N ILE A 416 -9.61 20.69 15.71
CA ILE A 416 -10.78 21.32 15.06
C ILE A 416 -10.36 22.61 14.33
N ASP A 417 -9.55 23.45 14.97
CA ASP A 417 -9.05 24.68 14.36
C ASP A 417 -8.18 24.39 13.13
N LEU A 418 -7.40 23.31 13.15
CA LEU A 418 -6.62 22.87 11.98
C LEU A 418 -7.54 22.36 10.86
N LEU A 419 -8.47 21.45 11.17
CA LEU A 419 -9.41 20.89 10.19
C LEU A 419 -10.22 21.98 9.48
N GLY A 420 -10.64 23.04 10.19
CA GLY A 420 -11.35 24.16 9.59
C GLY A 420 -10.55 25.01 8.59
N GLN A 421 -9.25 24.76 8.44
CA GLN A 421 -8.37 25.45 7.49
C GLN A 421 -8.17 24.69 6.17
N TYR A 422 -8.69 23.46 6.05
CA TYR A 422 -8.50 22.60 4.89
C TYR A 422 -9.83 22.03 4.38
N ASP A 423 -9.87 21.73 3.09
CA ASP A 423 -10.94 20.96 2.47
C ASP A 423 -10.55 19.47 2.47
N MET A 424 -11.41 18.65 3.06
CA MET A 424 -11.15 17.21 3.22
C MET A 424 -11.60 16.43 1.98
N ASN A 425 -10.76 15.51 1.54
CA ASN A 425 -11.04 14.58 0.44
C ASN A 425 -10.75 13.14 0.86
N SER A 426 -11.62 12.19 0.52
CA SER A 426 -11.41 10.77 0.84
C SER A 426 -10.40 10.10 -0.10
N ALA A 427 -10.59 10.29 -1.40
CA ALA A 427 -9.81 9.70 -2.48
C ALA A 427 -9.89 8.16 -2.61
N LEU A 428 -10.66 7.47 -1.78
CA LEU A 428 -10.81 6.00 -1.78
C LEU A 428 -12.25 5.55 -2.07
N GLY A 429 -13.10 6.42 -2.63
CA GLY A 429 -14.47 6.04 -3.01
C GLY A 429 -15.47 5.94 -1.85
N VAL A 430 -15.03 6.14 -0.61
CA VAL A 430 -15.84 6.09 0.63
C VAL A 430 -15.81 7.42 1.38
N THR A 431 -16.62 7.62 2.41
CA THR A 431 -16.51 8.80 3.30
C THR A 431 -16.04 8.39 4.68
N TYR A 432 -15.33 9.28 5.37
CA TYR A 432 -14.94 9.09 6.76
C TYR A 432 -15.45 10.21 7.66
N HIS A 433 -15.57 9.91 8.94
CA HIS A 433 -15.54 10.91 10.00
C HIS A 433 -14.35 10.68 10.93
N LEU A 434 -13.98 11.71 11.69
CA LEU A 434 -12.85 11.65 12.62
C LEU A 434 -13.37 11.64 14.06
N PHE A 435 -13.04 10.60 14.81
CA PHE A 435 -13.18 10.60 16.26
C PHE A 435 -11.91 11.17 16.88
N ILE A 436 -12.02 12.27 17.65
CA ILE A 436 -10.88 12.97 18.24
C ILE A 436 -11.14 13.16 19.72
N CYS A 437 -10.18 12.80 20.56
CA CYS A 437 -10.26 12.96 22.01
C CYS A 437 -8.92 13.43 22.60
N ASP A 438 -8.94 14.01 23.78
CA ASP A 438 -7.71 14.47 24.43
C ASP A 438 -7.65 14.23 25.95
N SER A 439 -6.46 14.48 26.51
CA SER A 439 -6.16 14.34 27.94
C SER A 439 -6.96 15.27 28.85
N SER A 440 -7.76 16.21 28.32
CA SER A 440 -8.72 17.00 29.11
C SER A 440 -10.03 16.23 29.38
N GLY A 441 -10.22 15.10 28.70
CA GLY A 441 -11.45 14.30 28.72
C GLY A 441 -12.53 14.81 27.79
N ARG A 442 -12.15 15.58 26.76
CA ARG A 442 -13.06 15.99 25.68
C ARG A 442 -12.94 15.02 24.52
N SER A 443 -14.06 14.76 23.86
CA SER A 443 -14.24 13.84 22.75
C SER A 443 -15.23 14.44 21.74
N VAL A 444 -14.91 14.34 20.46
CA VAL A 444 -15.76 14.82 19.36
C VAL A 444 -15.71 13.87 18.18
N VAL A 445 -16.79 13.91 17.39
CA VAL A 445 -16.87 13.33 16.05
C VAL A 445 -17.00 14.48 15.05
N VAL A 446 -16.05 14.58 14.12
CA VAL A 446 -16.03 15.61 13.07
C VAL A 446 -16.48 14.98 11.75
N GLU A 447 -17.52 15.53 11.14
CA GLU A 447 -18.17 15.02 9.93
C GLU A 447 -18.21 16.07 8.83
N TRP A 448 -18.13 15.61 7.58
CA TRP A 448 -18.23 16.47 6.40
C TRP A 448 -19.45 16.08 5.59
N ILE A 449 -20.46 16.96 5.60
CA ILE A 449 -21.76 16.70 4.99
C ILE A 449 -22.12 17.88 4.12
N GLU A 450 -22.46 17.61 2.86
CA GLU A 450 -22.85 18.64 1.88
C GLU A 450 -21.84 19.81 1.77
N ASN A 451 -20.54 19.49 1.76
CA ASN A 451 -19.43 20.45 1.70
C ASN A 451 -19.24 21.31 2.97
N GLU A 452 -19.90 20.98 4.08
CA GLU A 452 -19.75 21.67 5.37
C GLU A 452 -19.19 20.75 6.46
N MET A 453 -18.30 21.29 7.31
CA MET A 453 -17.74 20.61 8.47
C MET A 453 -18.66 20.77 9.69
N TYR A 454 -18.98 19.67 10.34
CA TYR A 454 -19.79 19.58 11.55
C TYR A 454 -18.98 18.94 12.68
N VAL A 455 -19.12 19.48 13.90
CA VAL A 455 -18.46 18.97 15.10
C VAL A 455 -19.53 18.54 16.10
N ASN A 456 -19.56 17.26 16.42
CA ASN A 456 -20.50 16.64 17.35
C ASN A 456 -19.76 16.22 18.62
N GLU A 457 -20.20 16.67 19.79
CA GLU A 457 -19.66 16.16 21.06
C GLU A 457 -20.20 14.75 21.30
N ALA A 458 -19.32 13.77 21.40
CA ALA A 458 -19.68 12.35 21.55
C ALA A 458 -18.53 11.56 22.16
N ASP A 459 -18.84 10.73 23.15
CA ASP A 459 -17.89 9.82 23.81
C ASP A 459 -17.77 8.45 23.10
N THR A 460 -18.63 8.20 22.11
CA THR A 460 -18.75 6.93 21.38
C THR A 460 -18.96 7.21 19.91
N CYS A 461 -18.51 6.28 19.07
CA CYS A 461 -18.64 6.38 17.63
C CYS A 461 -18.62 4.99 16.97
N THR A 462 -19.41 4.80 15.92
CA THR A 462 -19.32 3.66 15.00
C THR A 462 -19.38 4.19 13.58
N ASN A 463 -19.82 3.40 12.59
CA ASN A 463 -19.98 3.83 11.20
C ASN A 463 -21.25 4.67 10.95
N SER A 464 -21.82 5.29 11.99
CA SER A 464 -23.06 6.03 11.88
C SER A 464 -22.86 7.54 11.81
N VAL A 465 -23.70 8.21 11.03
CA VAL A 465 -23.69 9.68 10.95
C VAL A 465 -24.37 10.28 12.18
N LEU A 466 -23.66 11.13 12.92
CA LEU A 466 -24.13 11.80 14.12
C LEU A 466 -24.78 13.16 13.84
N THR A 467 -24.41 13.82 12.74
CA THR A 467 -24.92 15.15 12.40
C THR A 467 -26.41 15.07 12.03
N PRO A 468 -27.30 15.84 12.70
CA PRO A 468 -28.71 15.87 12.37
C PRO A 468 -28.95 16.37 10.93
N GLY A 469 -29.62 15.57 10.10
CA GLY A 469 -29.82 15.90 8.70
C GLY A 469 -30.48 14.77 7.91
N GLU A 470 -30.35 14.81 6.59
CA GLU A 470 -30.80 13.75 5.67
C GLU A 470 -30.08 12.42 5.94
N TRP A 471 -28.79 12.50 6.27
CA TRP A 471 -27.91 11.34 6.44
C TRP A 471 -27.84 10.82 7.87
N PHE A 472 -28.48 11.48 8.83
CA PHE A 472 -28.43 11.12 10.25
C PHE A 472 -28.84 9.66 10.47
N ASP A 473 -28.09 8.94 11.32
CA ASP A 473 -28.33 7.54 11.71
C ASP A 473 -28.11 6.50 10.59
N ILE A 474 -27.68 6.92 9.39
CA ILE A 474 -27.22 5.97 8.36
C ILE A 474 -25.94 5.30 8.86
N GLY A 475 -25.86 3.97 8.74
CA GLY A 475 -24.76 3.15 9.25
C GLY A 475 -24.89 2.76 10.73
N ALA A 476 -25.96 3.17 11.42
CA ALA A 476 -26.19 2.78 12.81
C ALA A 476 -26.49 1.29 12.96
N ASP A 477 -25.86 0.69 13.97
CA ASP A 477 -25.99 -0.72 14.32
C ASP A 477 -26.05 -0.91 15.84
N GLU A 478 -26.07 -2.18 16.28
CA GLU A 478 -26.17 -2.52 17.71
C GLU A 478 -24.91 -2.18 18.51
N ARG A 479 -23.74 -2.03 17.88
CA ARG A 479 -22.47 -1.76 18.56
C ARG A 479 -22.51 -0.40 19.23
N LEU A 480 -23.08 0.62 18.59
CA LEU A 480 -23.21 1.95 19.18
C LEU A 480 -23.99 1.90 20.49
N GLY A 481 -25.10 1.15 20.52
CA GLY A 481 -25.89 0.96 21.73
C GLY A 481 -25.11 0.24 22.85
N ILE A 482 -24.28 -0.75 22.51
CA ILE A 482 -23.43 -1.45 23.47
C ILE A 482 -22.37 -0.50 24.07
N LEU A 483 -21.76 0.35 23.24
CA LEU A 483 -20.82 1.39 23.69
C LEU A 483 -21.50 2.36 24.66
N ASP A 484 -22.62 2.94 24.24
CA ASP A 484 -23.38 3.93 25.02
C ASP A 484 -23.86 3.37 26.35
N ASP A 485 -24.51 2.20 26.34
CA ASP A 485 -25.03 1.55 27.53
C ASP A 485 -23.91 1.20 28.51
N THR A 486 -22.76 0.72 28.00
CA THR A 486 -21.61 0.36 28.84
C THR A 486 -20.98 1.59 29.50
N LEU A 487 -20.80 2.68 28.75
CA LEU A 487 -20.27 3.92 29.31
C LEU A 487 -21.27 4.52 30.33
N GLU A 488 -22.57 4.57 30.03
CA GLU A 488 -23.59 5.06 30.96
C GLU A 488 -23.63 4.25 32.26
N ASP A 489 -23.65 2.92 32.17
CA ASP A 489 -23.69 2.01 33.33
C ASP A 489 -22.45 2.16 34.24
N ASN A 490 -21.31 2.57 33.68
CA ASN A 490 -20.06 2.78 34.39
C ASN A 490 -19.76 4.26 34.70
N ASN A 491 -20.67 5.19 34.39
CA ASN A 491 -20.48 6.65 34.54
C ASN A 491 -19.23 7.18 33.79
N ASN A 492 -18.99 6.66 32.57
CA ASN A 492 -17.83 6.95 31.72
C ASN A 492 -16.47 6.64 32.39
N ILE A 493 -16.46 5.73 33.38
CA ILE A 493 -15.24 5.33 34.08
C ILE A 493 -14.95 3.85 33.79
N LEU A 494 -13.89 3.57 33.03
CA LEU A 494 -13.45 2.23 32.71
C LEU A 494 -11.99 2.03 33.14
N THR A 495 -11.66 0.82 33.57
CA THR A 495 -10.26 0.37 33.60
C THR A 495 -9.81 -0.01 32.18
N PRO A 496 -8.50 -0.01 31.85
CA PRO A 496 -8.02 -0.47 30.55
C PRO A 496 -8.55 -1.87 30.16
N ALA A 497 -8.61 -2.79 31.13
CA ALA A 497 -9.17 -4.12 30.92
C ALA A 497 -10.68 -4.09 30.56
N GLN A 498 -11.47 -3.22 31.20
CA GLN A 498 -12.88 -3.04 30.82
C GLN A 498 -13.01 -2.35 29.46
N GLY A 499 -12.10 -1.44 29.12
CA GLY A 499 -12.02 -0.85 27.78
C GLY A 499 -11.78 -1.91 26.70
N ARG A 500 -10.83 -2.81 26.93
CA ARG A 500 -10.60 -3.99 26.08
C ARG A 500 -11.85 -4.88 25.99
N ASP A 501 -12.46 -5.22 27.12
CA ASP A 501 -13.67 -6.08 27.13
C ASP A 501 -14.84 -5.41 26.37
N LEU A 502 -14.91 -4.08 26.37
CA LEU A 502 -15.88 -3.32 25.59
C LEU A 502 -15.58 -3.43 24.09
N LEU A 503 -14.31 -3.30 23.68
CA LEU A 503 -13.89 -3.52 22.29
C LEU A 503 -14.19 -4.94 21.81
N GLU A 504 -13.93 -5.95 22.65
CA GLU A 504 -14.29 -7.35 22.36
C GLU A 504 -15.80 -7.50 22.16
N ALA A 505 -16.61 -6.84 23.00
CA ALA A 505 -18.07 -6.90 22.92
C ALA A 505 -18.65 -6.25 21.66
N VAL A 506 -17.94 -5.30 21.04
CA VAL A 506 -18.33 -4.64 19.78
C VAL A 506 -17.48 -5.07 18.58
N SER A 507 -16.68 -6.14 18.74
CA SER A 507 -15.94 -6.74 17.65
C SER A 507 -16.86 -7.43 16.65
N GLN A 508 -16.44 -7.46 15.40
CA GLN A 508 -17.16 -8.09 14.28
C GLN A 508 -16.57 -9.47 13.93
N GLY A 509 -16.06 -10.18 14.94
CA GLY A 509 -15.47 -11.52 14.76
C GLY A 509 -14.22 -11.47 13.88
N ASP A 510 -14.19 -12.33 12.86
CA ASP A 510 -13.07 -12.46 11.90
C ASP A 510 -12.88 -11.21 11.01
N PHE A 511 -13.69 -10.16 11.18
CA PHE A 511 -13.49 -8.87 10.53
C PHE A 511 -12.73 -7.87 11.40
N THR A 512 -12.60 -8.07 12.72
CA THR A 512 -11.87 -7.10 13.56
C THR A 512 -10.37 -7.45 13.56
N GLU A 513 -9.64 -6.80 12.67
CA GLU A 513 -8.19 -7.00 12.45
C GLU A 513 -7.35 -6.50 13.62
N TRP A 514 -7.68 -5.33 14.16
CA TRP A 514 -7.06 -4.87 15.39
C TRP A 514 -7.97 -4.05 16.28
N SER A 515 -7.63 -4.07 17.57
CA SER A 515 -8.28 -3.31 18.62
C SER A 515 -7.24 -2.65 19.51
N CYS A 516 -7.27 -1.33 19.63
CA CYS A 516 -6.34 -0.55 20.44
C CYS A 516 -7.03 0.04 21.67
N VAL A 517 -6.40 -0.08 22.84
CA VAL A 517 -6.76 0.63 24.07
C VAL A 517 -5.62 1.57 24.44
N TYR A 518 -5.80 2.84 24.12
CA TYR A 518 -4.87 3.93 24.36
C TYR A 518 -5.07 4.54 25.75
N ASN A 519 -3.99 4.71 26.50
CA ASN A 519 -3.92 5.61 27.65
C ASN A 519 -3.33 6.94 27.20
N LEU A 520 -4.21 7.93 27.02
CA LEU A 520 -3.84 9.28 26.57
C LEU A 520 -2.94 10.01 27.57
N THR A 521 -2.99 9.65 28.85
CA THR A 521 -2.24 10.34 29.91
C THR A 521 -0.81 9.85 30.00
N ASP A 522 -0.62 8.54 29.88
CA ASP A 522 0.70 7.91 30.03
C ASP A 522 1.44 7.72 28.70
N PHE A 523 0.78 7.98 27.56
CA PHE A 523 1.33 7.81 26.22
C PHE A 523 1.80 6.36 25.98
N GLU A 524 0.87 5.44 26.23
CA GLU A 524 1.01 3.99 26.05
C GLU A 524 -0.31 3.39 25.57
N PHE A 525 -0.26 2.21 24.96
CA PHE A 525 -1.43 1.47 24.53
C PHE A 525 -1.17 -0.02 24.40
N ASP A 526 -2.25 -0.78 24.50
CA ASP A 526 -2.27 -2.19 24.13
C ASP A 526 -3.03 -2.35 22.81
N ILE A 527 -2.48 -3.15 21.89
CA ILE A 527 -3.12 -3.59 20.65
C ILE A 527 -3.37 -5.09 20.69
N TYR A 528 -4.56 -5.50 20.26
CA TYR A 528 -5.00 -6.88 20.13
C TYR A 528 -5.32 -7.12 18.66
N VAL A 529 -4.80 -8.19 18.07
CA VAL A 529 -4.94 -8.50 16.63
C VAL A 529 -5.77 -9.76 16.43
N ASP A 530 -6.47 -9.86 15.30
CA ASP A 530 -7.27 -11.01 14.86
C ASP A 530 -8.30 -11.48 15.91
N GLY A 531 -8.86 -10.55 16.68
CA GLY A 531 -9.77 -10.85 17.78
C GLY A 531 -9.15 -11.60 18.97
N ASP A 532 -7.82 -11.70 19.08
CA ASP A 532 -7.14 -12.28 20.25
C ASP A 532 -7.01 -11.25 21.39
N TYR A 533 -8.07 -11.12 22.18
CA TYR A 533 -8.09 -10.27 23.38
C TYR A 533 -7.37 -10.88 24.60
N GLU A 534 -6.84 -12.11 24.49
CA GLU A 534 -6.04 -12.75 25.55
C GLU A 534 -4.56 -12.36 25.44
N ASN A 535 -4.03 -12.17 24.22
CA ASN A 535 -2.63 -11.89 23.95
C ASN A 535 -2.44 -10.53 23.24
N GLY A 536 -2.44 -9.44 24.02
CA GLY A 536 -2.14 -8.10 23.50
C GLY A 536 -0.65 -7.78 23.45
N TYR A 537 -0.29 -6.87 22.54
CA TYR A 537 1.03 -6.26 22.40
C TYR A 537 1.00 -4.85 22.99
N SER A 538 2.00 -4.51 23.81
CA SER A 538 2.05 -3.21 24.50
C SER A 538 3.11 -2.29 23.90
N PHE A 539 2.74 -1.04 23.65
CA PHE A 539 3.61 0.02 23.15
C PHE A 539 3.52 1.25 24.06
N GLY A 540 4.63 1.94 24.28
CA GLY A 540 4.68 3.11 25.17
C GLY A 540 6.11 3.56 25.45
N ARG A 541 6.24 4.62 26.28
CA ARG A 541 7.53 5.23 26.66
C ARG A 541 8.42 4.41 27.58
#